data_AF-A0A7C2ZWR8-F1
#
_entry.id   AF-A0A7C2ZWR8-F1
#
_cell.length_a   1.000
_cell.length_b   1.000
_cell.length_c   1.000
_cell.angle_alpha   90.00
_cell.angle_beta   90.00
_cell.angle_gamma   90.00
#
_symmetry.space_group_name_H-M   'P 1'
#
loop_
_entity.id
_entity.type
_entity.pdbx_description
1 polymer ?
#
loop_
_entity_poly.entity_id
_entity_poly.type
_entity_poly.pdbx_seq_one_letter_code
_entity_poly.pdbx_strand_id
1 'polypeptide(L)'
;MADELLSQADAILAEAADRLAGLLRAAADRLRPFPRFPGAEFETLEVPPPGVRADVGCVVLAPDGNLYEYELNFVGDAFSPERIENLKPLDLTPADFIAYAYMALTAVARVLERRAQGGNRWTSN
;
A
#
# COMPACT_ATOMS: atom_id res chain seq x y z
N MET A 1 -30.08 14.62 -15.01
CA MET A 1 -30.49 13.38 -14.32
C MET A 1 -29.36 12.36 -14.25
N ALA A 2 -28.97 11.66 -15.33
CA ALA A 2 -27.88 10.67 -15.24
C ALA A 2 -26.52 11.29 -14.89
N ASP A 3 -26.18 12.43 -15.49
CA ASP A 3 -24.94 13.18 -15.24
C ASP A 3 -24.85 13.72 -13.79
N GLU A 4 -26.00 14.10 -13.22
CA GLU A 4 -26.11 14.57 -11.84
C GLU A 4 -25.91 13.43 -10.82
N LEU A 5 -26.45 12.23 -11.11
CA LEU A 5 -26.25 11.05 -10.26
C LEU A 5 -24.79 10.59 -10.28
N LEU A 6 -24.13 10.63 -11.43
CA LEU A 6 -22.71 10.30 -11.55
C LEU A 6 -21.84 11.32 -10.78
N SER A 7 -22.10 12.62 -10.95
CA SER A 7 -21.38 13.65 -10.20
C SER A 7 -21.53 13.51 -8.68
N GLN A 8 -22.73 13.18 -8.19
CA GLN A 8 -22.95 12.90 -6.77
C GLN A 8 -22.20 11.65 -6.31
N ALA A 9 -22.17 10.59 -7.12
CA ALA A 9 -21.40 9.39 -6.81
C ALA A 9 -19.89 9.69 -6.73
N ASP A 10 -19.35 10.45 -7.68
CA ASP A 10 -17.93 10.84 -7.70
C ASP A 10 -17.55 11.66 -6.46
N ALA A 11 -18.42 12.57 -6.03
CA ALA A 11 -18.19 13.36 -4.81
C ALA A 11 -18.14 12.48 -3.55
N ILE A 12 -19.04 11.49 -3.45
CA ILE A 12 -19.04 10.53 -2.33
C ILE A 12 -17.76 9.69 -2.32
N LEU A 13 -17.32 9.23 -3.49
CA LEU A 13 -16.09 8.45 -3.62
C LEU A 13 -14.85 9.29 -3.28
N ALA A 14 -14.80 10.55 -3.71
CA ALA A 14 -13.70 11.46 -3.37
C ALA A 14 -13.59 11.66 -1.85
N GLU A 15 -14.71 11.92 -1.16
CA GLU A 15 -14.72 12.07 0.30
C GLU A 15 -14.26 10.79 1.01
N ALA A 16 -14.74 9.62 0.55
CA ALA A 16 -14.34 8.34 1.10
C ALA A 16 -12.84 8.06 0.90
N ALA A 17 -12.30 8.39 -0.28
CA ALA A 17 -10.88 8.27 -0.60
C ALA A 17 -10.03 9.15 0.34
N ASP A 18 -10.40 10.42 0.55
CA ASP A 18 -9.67 11.33 1.43
C ASP A 18 -9.63 10.82 2.88
N ARG A 19 -10.77 10.31 3.38
CA ARG A 19 -10.86 9.74 4.72
C ARG A 19 -10.01 8.49 4.87
N LEU A 20 -9.99 7.61 3.87
CA LEU A 20 -9.12 6.42 3.86
C LEU A 20 -7.64 6.79 3.77
N ALA A 21 -7.27 7.81 2.99
CA ALA A 21 -5.90 8.32 2.95
C ALA A 21 -5.44 8.81 4.34
N GLY A 22 -6.32 9.48 5.08
CA GLY A 22 -6.08 9.85 6.48
C GLY A 22 -5.85 8.63 7.39
N LEU A 23 -6.65 7.57 7.21
CA LEU A 23 -6.47 6.33 7.97
C LEU A 23 -5.18 5.60 7.61
N LEU A 24 -4.76 5.58 6.34
CA LEU A 24 -3.50 4.97 5.93
C LEU A 24 -2.29 5.65 6.58
N ARG A 25 -2.27 6.98 6.66
CA ARG A 25 -1.21 7.72 7.38
C ARG A 25 -1.14 7.32 8.84
N ALA A 26 -2.28 7.30 9.54
CA ALA A 26 -2.33 6.88 10.93
C ALA A 26 -1.95 5.39 11.12
N ALA A 27 -2.28 4.54 10.16
CA ALA A 27 -1.93 3.12 10.16
C ALA A 27 -0.43 2.91 9.93
N ALA A 28 0.18 3.68 9.02
CA ALA A 28 1.61 3.64 8.73
C ALA A 28 2.44 4.07 9.95
N ASP A 29 2.01 5.08 10.69
CA ASP A 29 2.68 5.48 11.94
C ASP A 29 2.66 4.39 13.02
N ARG A 30 1.57 3.62 13.09
CA ARG A 30 1.46 2.46 14.00
C ARG A 30 2.33 1.27 13.58
N LEU A 31 2.78 1.23 12.33
CA LEU A 31 3.63 0.16 11.83
C LEU A 31 5.10 0.35 12.16
N ARG A 32 5.53 1.41 12.85
CA ARG A 32 6.95 1.61 13.21
C ARG A 32 7.45 0.55 14.22
N PRO A 33 8.66 -0.04 14.03
CA PRO A 33 9.52 0.09 12.85
C PRO A 33 8.87 -0.55 11.61
N PHE A 34 8.88 0.16 10.48
CA PHE A 34 8.11 -0.25 9.30
C PHE A 34 8.67 -1.56 8.72
N PRO A 35 7.83 -2.48 8.20
CA PRO A 35 8.32 -3.67 7.54
C PRO A 35 9.18 -3.33 6.31
N ARG A 36 10.09 -4.22 5.97
CA ARG A 36 10.96 -4.12 4.80
C ARG A 36 11.12 -5.50 4.19
N PHE A 37 10.99 -5.60 2.87
CA PHE A 37 11.30 -6.85 2.19
C PHE A 37 12.80 -7.14 2.26
N PRO A 38 13.23 -8.41 2.37
CA PRO A 38 14.64 -8.76 2.33
C PRO A 38 15.31 -8.22 1.08
N GLY A 39 16.37 -7.43 1.25
CA GLY A 39 17.13 -6.85 0.16
C GLY A 39 16.52 -5.59 -0.47
N ALA A 40 15.23 -5.26 -0.24
CA ALA A 40 14.64 -4.01 -0.75
C ALA A 40 15.38 -2.78 -0.21
N GLU A 41 15.47 -1.71 -0.96
CA GLU A 41 16.00 -0.40 -0.57
C GLU A 41 15.01 0.36 0.30
N PHE A 42 13.72 0.27 -0.02
CA PHE A 42 12.64 0.95 0.69
C PHE A 42 12.00 0.09 1.77
N GLU A 43 11.64 0.72 2.89
CA GLU A 43 10.73 0.13 3.88
C GLU A 43 9.31 0.23 3.35
N THR A 44 8.70 -0.90 3.01
CA THR A 44 7.37 -0.94 2.41
C THR A 44 6.60 -2.17 2.87
N LEU A 45 5.28 -2.09 2.80
CA LEU A 45 4.37 -3.20 3.04
C LEU A 45 3.64 -3.54 1.75
N GLU A 46 3.69 -4.80 1.32
CA GLU A 46 2.90 -5.27 0.18
C GLU A 46 1.41 -5.04 0.39
N VAL A 47 0.76 -4.53 -0.66
CA VAL A 47 -0.69 -4.41 -0.72
C VAL A 47 -1.19 -5.39 -1.78
N PRO A 48 -1.91 -6.45 -1.38
CA PRO A 48 -2.48 -7.38 -2.34
C PRO A 48 -3.47 -6.65 -3.26
N PRO A 49 -3.52 -6.98 -4.56
CA PRO A 49 -4.47 -6.34 -5.46
C PRO A 49 -5.91 -6.72 -5.07
N PRO A 50 -6.89 -5.80 -5.22
CA PRO A 50 -8.30 -6.06 -4.88
C PRO A 50 -8.99 -7.02 -5.88
N GLY A 51 -8.26 -7.57 -6.85
CA GLY A 51 -8.72 -8.49 -7.89
C GLY A 51 -7.60 -8.80 -8.89
N VAL A 52 -7.93 -9.32 -10.07
CA VAL A 52 -6.96 -9.50 -11.17
C VAL A 52 -6.88 -8.19 -11.96
N ARG A 53 -5.90 -7.33 -11.63
CA ARG A 53 -5.52 -6.16 -12.44
C ARG A 53 -4.15 -6.41 -13.06
N ALA A 54 -4.09 -6.34 -14.39
CA ALA A 54 -2.84 -6.53 -15.14
C ALA A 54 -2.11 -5.21 -15.43
N ASP A 55 -2.76 -4.07 -15.15
CA ASP A 55 -2.32 -2.72 -15.54
C ASP A 55 -1.62 -1.95 -14.41
N VAL A 56 -1.68 -2.46 -13.18
CA VAL A 56 -0.95 -1.93 -12.02
C VAL A 56 -0.02 -3.01 -11.51
N GLY A 57 1.26 -2.69 -11.39
CA GLY A 57 2.28 -3.58 -10.84
C GLY A 57 2.13 -3.80 -9.33
N CYS A 58 3.24 -4.13 -8.68
CA CYS A 58 3.24 -4.40 -7.25
C CYS A 58 2.88 -3.13 -6.47
N VAL A 59 1.74 -3.11 -5.78
CA VAL A 59 1.36 -1.97 -4.94
C VAL A 59 1.91 -2.14 -3.54
N VAL A 60 2.44 -1.06 -3.00
CA VAL A 60 2.99 -1.02 -1.64
C VAL A 60 2.48 0.19 -0.87
N LEU A 61 2.35 0.03 0.45
CA LEU A 61 2.19 1.12 1.41
C LEU A 61 3.57 1.52 1.93
N ALA A 62 3.88 2.81 1.88
CA ALA A 62 5.14 3.38 2.37
C ALA A 62 4.98 4.02 3.78
N PRO A 63 6.08 4.38 4.46
CA PRO A 63 6.06 4.93 5.81
C PRO A 63 5.40 6.31 5.94
N ASP A 64 5.24 7.02 4.83
CA ASP A 64 4.52 8.29 4.75
C ASP A 64 2.98 8.11 4.67
N GLY A 65 2.52 6.87 4.59
CA GLY A 65 1.10 6.51 4.49
C GLY A 65 0.52 6.57 3.08
N ASN A 66 1.34 6.78 2.06
CA ASN A 66 0.91 6.79 0.67
C ASN A 66 1.09 5.43 -0.01
N LEU A 67 0.33 5.21 -1.08
CA LEU A 67 0.41 4.02 -1.91
C LEU A 67 1.24 4.29 -3.17
N TYR A 68 2.11 3.34 -3.49
CA TYR A 68 3.01 3.42 -4.64
C TYR A 68 2.97 2.13 -5.44
N GLU A 69 3.23 2.24 -6.73
CA GLU A 69 3.72 1.13 -7.53
C GLU A 69 5.22 0.96 -7.24
N TYR A 70 5.61 -0.24 -6.85
CA TYR A 70 7.00 -0.61 -6.63
C TYR A 70 7.61 -1.07 -7.96
N GLU A 71 8.54 -0.28 -8.47
CA GLU A 71 9.23 -0.58 -9.72
C GLU A 71 10.61 -1.15 -9.43
N LEU A 72 10.88 -2.32 -10.02
CA LEU A 72 12.17 -2.98 -9.97
C LEU A 72 12.76 -3.04 -11.38
N ASN A 73 13.86 -2.32 -11.59
CA ASN A 73 14.55 -2.27 -12.86
C ASN A 73 15.95 -2.89 -12.72
N PHE A 74 16.41 -3.52 -13.80
CA PHE A 74 17.78 -4.00 -13.92
C PHE A 74 18.46 -3.27 -15.07
N VAL A 75 19.55 -2.58 -14.78
CA VAL A 75 20.35 -1.85 -15.78
C VAL A 75 21.76 -2.42 -15.85
N GLY A 76 22.49 -2.10 -16.92
CA GLY A 76 23.85 -2.60 -17.13
C GLY A 76 23.90 -3.89 -17.94
N ASP A 77 25.02 -4.61 -17.85
CA ASP A 77 25.24 -5.84 -18.62
C ASP A 77 24.58 -7.07 -17.97
N ALA A 78 24.36 -8.11 -18.77
CA ALA A 78 23.67 -9.33 -18.33
C ALA A 78 24.45 -10.16 -17.28
N PHE A 79 25.74 -9.90 -17.08
CA PHE A 79 26.60 -10.64 -16.16
C PHE A 79 26.74 -9.95 -14.80
N SER A 80 26.51 -8.64 -14.75
CA SER A 80 26.50 -7.84 -13.53
C SER A 80 25.41 -6.76 -13.58
N PRO A 81 24.12 -7.13 -13.63
CA PRO A 81 23.04 -6.16 -13.66
C PRO A 81 22.98 -5.40 -12.34
N GLU A 82 22.94 -4.08 -12.44
CA GLU A 82 22.64 -3.19 -11.31
C GLU A 82 21.13 -3.16 -11.10
N ARG A 83 20.72 -3.34 -9.84
CA ARG A 83 19.33 -3.35 -9.43
C ARG A 83 18.93 -1.94 -8.98
N ILE A 84 17.97 -1.34 -9.66
CA ILE A 84 17.42 -0.03 -9.33
C ILE A 84 15.97 -0.20 -8.88
N GLU A 85 15.66 0.32 -7.70
CA GLU A 85 14.31 0.33 -7.16
C GLU A 85 13.74 1.73 -7.14
N ASN A 86 12.45 1.87 -7.44
CA ASN A 86 11.74 3.13 -7.35
C ASN A 86 10.34 2.94 -6.77
N LEU A 87 9.82 4.01 -6.16
CA LEU A 87 8.42 4.13 -5.77
C LEU A 87 7.74 5.13 -6.68
N LYS A 88 6.90 4.63 -7.58
CA LYS A 88 6.13 5.45 -8.51
C LYS A 88 4.76 5.77 -7.91
N PRO A 89 4.36 7.05 -7.80
CA PRO A 89 3.02 7.39 -7.36
C PRO A 89 1.96 6.74 -8.23
N LEU A 90 0.91 6.20 -7.61
CA LEU A 90 -0.20 5.62 -8.34
C LEU A 90 -1.13 6.73 -8.85
N ASP A 91 -1.53 6.63 -10.12
CA ASP A 91 -2.58 7.46 -10.72
C ASP A 91 -3.88 6.64 -10.75
N LEU A 92 -4.63 6.69 -9.65
CA LEU A 92 -5.86 5.92 -9.47
C LEU A 92 -7.08 6.84 -9.45
N THR A 93 -8.18 6.34 -10.01
CA THR A 93 -9.50 6.91 -9.73
C THR A 93 -9.83 6.77 -8.24
N PRO A 94 -10.71 7.61 -7.66
CA PRO A 94 -11.13 7.46 -6.26
C PRO A 94 -11.68 6.06 -5.95
N ALA A 95 -12.44 5.45 -6.87
CA ALA A 95 -12.97 4.11 -6.72
C ALA A 95 -11.85 3.05 -6.59
N ASP A 96 -10.84 3.12 -7.46
CA ASP A 96 -9.70 2.21 -7.41
C ASP A 96 -8.85 2.44 -6.16
N PHE A 97 -8.61 3.70 -5.80
CA PHE A 97 -7.89 4.05 -4.59
C PHE A 97 -8.57 3.47 -3.35
N ILE A 98 -9.89 3.58 -3.22
CA ILE A 98 -10.65 3.02 -2.09
C ILE A 98 -10.41 1.51 -1.96
N ALA A 99 -10.45 0.79 -3.09
CA ALA A 99 -10.23 -0.66 -3.09
C ALA A 99 -8.81 -1.02 -2.61
N TYR A 100 -7.79 -0.34 -3.13
CA TYR A 100 -6.41 -0.55 -2.70
C TYR A 100 -6.16 -0.10 -1.25
N ALA A 101 -6.73 1.02 -0.82
CA ALA A 101 -6.60 1.52 0.54
C ALA A 101 -7.19 0.53 1.56
N TYR A 102 -8.33 -0.08 1.25
CA TYR A 102 -8.92 -1.13 2.09
C TYR A 102 -8.02 -2.37 2.17
N MET A 103 -7.44 -2.80 1.04
CA MET A 103 -6.49 -3.92 1.03
C MET A 103 -5.22 -3.61 1.84
N ALA A 104 -4.71 -2.38 1.75
CA ALA A 104 -3.56 -1.92 2.51
C ALA A 104 -3.86 -1.93 4.02
N LEU A 105 -5.00 -1.38 4.45
CA LEU A 105 -5.42 -1.42 5.86
C LEU A 105 -5.57 -2.85 6.38
N THR A 106 -6.10 -3.75 5.55
CA THR A 106 -6.18 -5.19 5.87
C THR A 106 -4.79 -5.80 6.06
N ALA A 107 -3.83 -5.45 5.19
CA ALA A 107 -2.44 -5.89 5.32
C ALA A 107 -1.79 -5.34 6.60
N VAL A 108 -2.01 -4.05 6.92
CA VAL A 108 -1.53 -3.42 8.16
C VAL A 108 -2.07 -4.17 9.39
N ALA A 109 -3.38 -4.42 9.44
CA ALA A 109 -4.01 -5.12 10.57
C ALA A 109 -3.35 -6.48 10.81
N ARG A 110 -3.13 -7.26 9.75
CA ARG A 110 -2.45 -8.57 9.83
C ARG A 110 -1.01 -8.46 10.37
N VAL A 111 -0.26 -7.42 10.01
CA VAL A 111 1.09 -7.20 10.54
C VAL A 111 1.04 -6.89 12.04
N LEU A 112 0.13 -6.00 12.45
CA LEU A 112 -0.03 -5.62 13.86
C LEU A 112 -0.46 -6.80 14.72
N GLU A 113 -1.40 -7.62 14.25
CA GLU A 113 -1.83 -8.85 14.91
C GLU A 113 -0.66 -9.83 15.10
N ARG A 114 0.14 -10.06 14.06
CA ARG A 114 1.33 -10.93 14.15
C ARG A 114 2.33 -10.41 15.19
N ARG A 115 2.55 -9.09 15.26
CA ARG A 115 3.44 -8.47 16.26
C ARG A 115 2.92 -8.67 17.68
N ALA A 116 1.61 -8.49 17.89
CA ALA A 116 0.99 -8.73 19.19
C ALA A 116 1.15 -10.20 19.64
N GLN A 117 0.98 -11.15 18.72
CA GLN A 117 1.15 -12.58 19.00
C GLN A 117 2.62 -12.99 19.23
N GLY A 118 3.56 -12.38 18.49
CA GLY A 118 5.00 -12.59 18.66
C GLY A 118 5.56 -12.01 19.96
N GLY A 119 5.05 -10.85 20.40
CA GLY A 119 5.39 -10.25 21.70
C GLY A 119 4.84 -11.02 22.90
N ASN A 120 3.66 -11.63 22.78
CA ASN A 120 3.04 -12.43 23.86
C ASN A 120 3.61 -13.85 24.01
N ARG A 121 4.49 -14.30 23.12
CA ARG A 121 5.03 -15.67 23.15
C ARG A 121 6.18 -15.88 24.14
N TRP A 122 6.71 -14.81 24.73
CA TRP A 122 7.86 -14.82 25.66
C TRP A 122 7.54 -14.30 27.07
N THR A 123 6.30 -13.88 27.33
CA THR A 123 5.88 -13.33 28.63
C THR A 123 5.09 -14.31 29.51
N SER A 124 5.03 -15.58 29.13
CA SER A 124 4.42 -16.65 29.92
C SER A 124 5.50 -17.52 30.56
N ASN A 125 5.86 -17.13 31.79
CA ASN A 125 6.44 -17.90 32.91
C ASN A 125 7.46 -19.02 32.60
#